data_AF-A0A5N5Z4A0-F1
#
_entry.id   AF-A0A5N5Z4A0-F1
#
_cell.length_a   1.000
_cell.length_b   1.000
_cell.length_c   1.000
_cell.angle_alpha   90.00
_cell.angle_beta   90.00
_cell.angle_gamma   90.00
#
_symmetry.space_group_name_H-M   'P 1'
#
loop_
_entity.id
_entity.type
_entity.pdbx_description
1 polymer ?
#
loop_
_entity_poly.entity_id
_entity_poly.type
_entity_poly.pdbx_seq_one_letter_code
_entity_poly.pdbx_strand_id
1 'polypeptide(L)'
;WSLITFNIVIPQLLWIKKFRRSFIITFIISIAINIGMWFERFDIIAIVLSKGHLPSTWWRFEPTFVDVGIFIGTIGFFFVLFLLYARTFPVIAQAEVKTILKSSGEFYKKRSEQGIPTKPAIKVTNAAAINGVSDNNKNG
;
A
#
# COMPACT_ATOMS: atom_id res chain seq x y z
N TRP A 1 -28.40 11.75 1.66
CA TRP A 1 -28.08 11.54 0.23
C TRP A 1 -26.58 11.41 -0.01
N SER A 2 -25.73 12.27 0.56
CA SER A 2 -24.26 12.15 0.46
C SER A 2 -23.73 10.76 0.79
N LEU A 3 -24.29 10.11 1.82
CA LEU A 3 -24.03 8.71 2.17
C LEU A 3 -24.17 7.70 1.01
N ILE A 4 -25.27 7.81 0.26
CA ILE A 4 -25.58 6.93 -0.87
C ILE A 4 -24.58 7.20 -2.01
N THR A 5 -24.23 8.47 -2.25
CA THR A 5 -23.27 8.84 -3.28
C THR A 5 -21.86 8.35 -2.95
N PHE A 6 -21.33 8.62 -1.75
CA PHE A 6 -19.96 8.26 -1.41
C PHE A 6 -19.75 6.77 -1.17
N ASN A 7 -20.75 6.06 -0.61
CA ASN A 7 -20.58 4.65 -0.22
C ASN A 7 -21.04 3.67 -1.31
N ILE A 8 -22.01 4.05 -2.18
CA ILE A 8 -22.52 3.17 -3.24
C ILE A 8 -21.99 3.58 -4.61
N VAL A 9 -22.02 4.87 -4.97
CA VAL A 9 -21.64 5.31 -6.32
C VAL A 9 -20.12 5.25 -6.52
N ILE A 10 -19.33 5.62 -5.52
CA ILE A 10 -17.87 5.64 -5.66
C ILE A 10 -17.26 4.25 -5.84
N PRO A 11 -17.63 3.22 -5.06
CA PRO A 11 -17.15 1.87 -5.30
C PRO A 11 -17.64 1.30 -6.64
N GLN A 12 -18.84 1.66 -7.09
CA GLN A 12 -19.38 1.23 -8.38
C GLN A 12 -18.59 1.80 -9.57
N LEU A 13 -18.01 2.99 -9.44
CA LEU A 13 -17.12 3.56 -10.46
C LEU A 13 -15.85 2.72 -10.71
N LEU A 14 -15.43 1.86 -9.76
CA LEU A 14 -14.28 0.96 -9.91
C LEU A 14 -14.57 -0.26 -10.81
N TRP A 15 -15.83 -0.54 -11.14
CA TRP A 15 -16.19 -1.61 -12.08
C TRP A 15 -15.68 -1.34 -13.50
N ILE A 16 -15.53 -0.06 -13.84
CA ILE A 16 -15.03 0.36 -15.15
C ILE A 16 -13.50 0.17 -15.18
N LYS A 17 -13.03 -0.74 -16.03
CA LYS A 17 -11.61 -1.08 -16.21
C LYS A 17 -10.70 0.15 -16.40
N LYS A 18 -11.22 1.21 -17.04
CA LYS A 18 -10.48 2.45 -17.32
C LYS A 18 -10.16 3.25 -16.04
N PHE A 19 -11.04 3.22 -15.05
CA PHE A 19 -10.82 3.90 -13.77
C PHE A 19 -9.87 3.13 -12.86
N ARG A 20 -10.01 1.79 -12.80
CA ARG A 20 -9.15 0.93 -11.96
C ARG A 20 -7.68 0.88 -12.41
N ARG A 21 -7.40 1.09 -13.68
CA ARG A 21 -6.03 1.02 -14.22
C ARG A 21 -5.26 2.35 -14.13
N SER A 22 -5.93 3.43 -13.75
CA SER A 22 -5.32 4.76 -13.61
C SER A 22 -5.00 5.07 -12.15
N PHE A 23 -3.71 5.17 -11.83
CA PHE A 23 -3.22 5.47 -10.47
C PHE A 23 -3.84 6.75 -9.89
N ILE A 24 -3.90 7.81 -10.68
CA ILE A 24 -4.42 9.13 -10.26
C ILE A 24 -5.90 9.04 -9.89
N ILE A 25 -6.70 8.33 -10.69
CA ILE A 25 -8.14 8.24 -10.46
C ILE A 25 -8.41 7.36 -9.24
N THR A 26 -7.71 6.22 -9.11
CA THR A 26 -7.82 5.38 -7.92
C THR A 26 -7.40 6.09 -6.64
N PHE A 27 -6.44 7.02 -6.71
CA PHE A 27 -6.00 7.82 -5.56
C PHE A 27 -7.06 8.83 -5.12
N ILE A 28 -7.68 9.54 -6.07
CA ILE A 28 -8.77 10.48 -5.75
C ILE A 28 -9.98 9.72 -5.18
N ILE A 29 -10.29 8.56 -5.77
CA ILE A 29 -11.37 7.68 -5.30
C ILE A 29 -11.10 7.20 -3.88
N SER A 30 -9.88 6.79 -3.54
CA SER A 30 -9.57 6.30 -2.19
C SER A 30 -9.71 7.40 -1.14
N ILE A 31 -9.30 8.64 -1.43
CA ILE A 31 -9.51 9.79 -0.54
C ILE A 31 -11.01 10.04 -0.34
N ALA A 32 -11.78 10.05 -1.43
CA ALA A 32 -13.22 10.29 -1.37
C ALA A 32 -13.97 9.21 -0.57
N ILE A 33 -13.58 7.94 -0.71
CA ILE A 33 -14.16 6.83 0.10
C ILE A 33 -13.83 7.00 1.58
N ASN A 34 -12.58 7.32 1.93
CA ASN A 34 -12.18 7.51 3.32
C ASN A 34 -12.98 8.65 3.99
N ILE A 35 -13.11 9.79 3.31
CA ILE A 35 -13.91 10.92 3.81
C ILE A 35 -15.39 10.53 3.90
N GLY A 36 -15.93 9.81 2.91
CA GLY A 36 -17.31 9.36 2.89
C GLY A 36 -17.68 8.40 4.01
N MET A 37 -16.81 7.43 4.31
CA MET A 37 -16.97 6.50 5.44
C MET A 37 -16.90 7.21 6.79
N TRP A 38 -16.03 8.22 6.91
CA TRP A 38 -15.98 9.04 8.13
C TRP A 38 -17.25 9.88 8.30
N PHE A 39 -17.70 10.52 7.22
CA PHE A 39 -18.97 11.27 7.21
C PHE A 39 -20.18 10.38 7.52
N GLU A 40 -20.17 9.10 7.12
CA GLU A 40 -21.23 8.16 7.51
C GLU A 40 -21.35 8.03 9.02
N ARG A 41 -20.22 7.83 9.70
CA ARG A 41 -20.19 7.72 11.15
C ARG A 41 -20.60 9.03 11.82
N PHE A 42 -20.19 10.17 11.27
CA PHE A 42 -20.62 11.49 11.75
C PHE A 42 -22.13 11.70 11.62
N ASP A 43 -22.70 11.47 10.43
CA ASP A 43 -24.13 11.64 10.16
C ASP A 43 -24.99 10.73 11.04
N ILE A 44 -24.62 9.45 11.20
CA ILE A 44 -25.34 8.50 12.08
C ILE A 44 -25.39 9.03 13.52
N ILE A 45 -24.25 9.45 14.07
CA ILE A 45 -24.18 9.93 15.45
C ILE A 45 -24.94 11.26 15.62
N ALA A 46 -24.78 12.20 14.67
CA ALA A 46 -25.45 13.49 14.71
C ALA A 46 -26.98 13.35 14.65
N ILE A 47 -27.49 12.45 13.79
CA ILE A 47 -28.93 12.18 13.67
C ILE A 47 -29.47 11.50 14.94
N VAL A 48 -28.75 10.51 15.47
CA VAL A 48 -29.15 9.82 16.71
C VAL A 48 -29.21 10.78 17.88
N LEU A 49 -28.24 11.68 18.03
CA LEU A 49 -28.22 12.68 19.10
C LEU A 49 -29.34 13.73 18.94
N SER A 50 -29.63 14.13 17.72
CA SER A 50 -30.67 15.14 17.42
C SER A 50 -32.09 14.59 17.61
N LYS A 51 -32.28 13.27 17.50
CA LYS A 51 -33.56 12.58 17.62
C LYS A 51 -33.64 11.84 18.96
N GLY A 52 -33.80 12.60 20.04
CA GLY A 52 -34.10 12.04 21.35
C GLY A 52 -35.45 11.30 21.40
N HIS A 53 -35.68 10.53 22.47
CA HIS A 53 -36.89 9.72 22.68
C HIS A 53 -38.17 10.56 22.84
N LEU A 54 -38.04 11.82 23.26
CA LEU A 54 -39.14 12.78 23.41
C LEU A 54 -39.09 13.82 22.28
N PRO A 55 -40.22 14.16 21.62
CA PRO A 55 -40.25 15.14 20.54
C PRO A 55 -39.80 16.54 20.95
N SER A 56 -39.94 16.87 22.24
CA SER A 56 -39.57 18.17 22.84
C SER A 56 -38.04 18.39 22.87
N THR A 57 -37.24 17.32 22.89
CA THR A 57 -35.78 17.39 23.02
C THR A 57 -35.06 17.36 21.68
N TRP A 58 -35.77 17.55 20.57
CA TRP A 58 -35.16 17.64 19.25
C TRP A 58 -34.31 18.89 19.15
N TRP A 59 -33.01 18.73 19.34
CA TRP A 59 -32.01 19.79 19.21
C TRP A 59 -31.22 19.56 17.91
N ARG A 60 -30.87 20.65 17.21
CA ARG A 60 -29.97 20.56 16.06
C ARG A 60 -28.53 20.67 16.54
N PHE A 61 -27.75 19.61 16.34
CA PHE A 61 -26.32 19.64 16.63
C PHE A 61 -25.61 20.61 15.68
N GLU A 62 -25.06 21.69 16.21
CA GLU A 62 -24.19 22.60 15.47
C GLU A 62 -22.73 22.33 15.88
N PRO A 63 -21.90 21.76 14.98
CA PRO A 63 -20.49 21.53 15.28
C PRO A 63 -19.78 22.87 15.45
N THR A 64 -18.96 22.97 16.49
CA THR A 64 -18.15 24.15 16.76
C THR A 64 -16.83 24.08 15.99
N PHE A 65 -16.20 25.23 15.77
CA PHE A 65 -14.87 25.28 15.13
C PHE A 65 -13.82 24.45 15.89
N VAL A 66 -13.99 24.31 17.21
CA VAL A 66 -13.10 23.50 18.07
C VAL A 66 -13.18 22.01 17.70
N ASP A 67 -14.37 21.50 17.37
CA ASP A 67 -14.56 20.10 16.96
C ASP A 67 -13.80 19.78 15.67
N VAL A 68 -13.86 20.71 14.71
CA VAL A 68 -13.12 20.61 13.43
C VAL A 68 -11.62 20.75 13.66
N GLY A 69 -11.20 21.65 14.55
CA GLY A 69 -9.80 21.84 14.92
C GLY A 69 -9.18 20.59 15.54
N ILE A 70 -9.90 19.92 16.45
CA ILE A 70 -9.46 18.65 17.06
C ILE A 70 -9.38 17.56 16.00
N PHE A 71 -10.36 17.47 15.09
CA PHE A 71 -10.33 16.50 14.01
C PHE A 71 -9.09 16.67 13.10
N ILE A 72 -8.83 17.88 12.60
CA ILE A 72 -7.62 18.17 11.81
C ILE A 72 -6.35 17.90 12.64
N GLY A 73 -6.36 18.25 13.93
CA GLY A 73 -5.25 18.01 14.85
C GLY A 73 -4.89 16.52 14.96
N THR A 74 -5.88 15.64 15.09
CA THR A 74 -5.64 14.19 15.14
C THR A 74 -5.10 13.63 13.83
N ILE A 75 -5.56 14.13 12.68
CA ILE A 75 -5.02 13.77 11.36
C ILE A 75 -3.56 14.20 11.25
N GLY A 76 -3.25 15.45 11.64
CA GLY A 76 -1.89 15.97 11.64
C GLY A 76 -0.97 15.17 12.55
N PHE A 77 -1.44 14.85 13.76
CA PHE A 77 -0.69 14.02 14.72
C PHE A 77 -0.42 12.61 14.19
N PHE A 78 -1.41 11.98 13.55
CA PHE A 78 -1.22 10.71 12.85
C PHE A 78 -0.14 10.80 11.79
N PHE A 79 -0.15 11.84 10.95
CA PHE A 79 0.88 12.04 9.92
C PHE A 79 2.26 12.30 10.53
N VAL A 80 2.37 13.04 11.63
CA VAL A 80 3.65 13.24 12.34
C VAL A 80 4.22 11.90 12.80
N LEU A 81 3.41 11.08 13.47
CA LEU A 81 3.84 9.75 13.91
C LEU A 81 4.16 8.81 12.73
N PHE A 82 3.36 8.86 11.66
CA PHE A 82 3.58 8.06 10.45
C PHE A 82 4.88 8.45 9.73
N LEU A 83 5.16 9.75 9.61
CA LEU A 83 6.39 10.25 9.00
C LEU A 83 7.61 9.93 9.86
N LEU A 84 7.48 10.02 11.19
CA LEU A 84 8.53 9.60 12.12
C LEU A 84 8.83 8.10 11.94
N TYR A 85 7.79 7.26 11.93
CA TYR A 85 7.91 5.83 11.68
C TYR A 85 8.57 5.52 10.33
N ALA A 86 8.12 6.17 9.26
CA ALA A 86 8.66 5.98 7.91
C ALA A 86 10.14 6.39 7.80
N ARG A 87 10.61 7.29 8.68
CA ARG A 87 12.01 7.70 8.76
C ARG A 87 12.85 6.76 9.62
N THR A 88 12.34 6.26 10.74
CA THR A 88 13.13 5.47 11.70
C THR A 88 13.13 3.97 11.38
N PHE A 89 12.08 3.43 10.76
CA PHE A 89 11.94 2.00 10.47
C PHE A 89 11.92 1.73 8.96
N PRO A 90 12.47 0.59 8.51
CA PRO A 90 12.35 0.16 7.12
C PRO A 90 10.88 -0.16 6.80
N VAL A 91 10.26 0.66 5.96
CA VAL A 91 8.83 0.56 5.59
C VAL A 91 8.50 -0.76 4.88
N ILE A 92 9.50 -1.44 4.32
CA ILE A 92 9.33 -2.66 3.51
C ILE A 92 9.96 -3.85 4.23
N ALA A 93 9.16 -4.91 4.44
CA ALA A 93 9.60 -6.18 4.99
C ALA A 93 10.57 -6.90 4.03
N GLN A 94 11.88 -6.76 4.28
CA GLN A 94 12.92 -7.33 3.41
C GLN A 94 12.88 -8.87 3.36
N ALA A 95 12.41 -9.54 4.41
CA ALA A 95 12.31 -11.00 4.44
C ALA A 95 11.29 -11.53 3.40
N GLU A 96 10.15 -10.85 3.27
CA GLU A 96 9.08 -11.26 2.35
C GLU A 96 9.35 -10.84 0.91
N VAL A 97 9.94 -9.66 0.71
CA VAL A 97 10.31 -9.21 -0.65
C VAL A 97 11.32 -10.17 -1.30
N LYS A 98 12.27 -10.71 -0.52
CA LYS A 98 13.27 -11.66 -1.04
C LYS A 98 12.66 -13.00 -1.47
N THR A 99 11.64 -13.49 -0.78
CA THR A 99 10.97 -14.76 -1.17
C THR A 99 10.10 -14.56 -2.40
N ILE A 100 9.34 -13.46 -2.47
CA ILE A 100 8.49 -13.14 -3.63
C ILE A 100 9.33 -12.86 -4.88
N LEU A 101 10.44 -12.12 -4.76
CA LEU A 101 11.30 -11.81 -5.90
C LEU A 101 11.89 -13.07 -6.55
N LYS A 102 12.20 -14.10 -5.74
CA LYS A 102 12.68 -15.40 -6.23
C LYS A 102 11.59 -16.18 -6.97
N SER A 103 10.34 -16.05 -6.54
CA SER A 103 9.19 -16.77 -7.12
C SER A 103 8.59 -16.07 -8.35
N SER A 104 8.54 -14.74 -8.34
CA SER A 104 7.71 -13.95 -9.28
C SER A 104 8.49 -12.83 -9.99
N GLY A 105 9.81 -12.75 -9.81
CA GLY A 105 10.64 -11.73 -10.46
C GLY A 105 10.71 -11.91 -11.97
N GLU A 106 10.41 -10.86 -12.72
CA GLU A 106 10.45 -10.83 -14.19
C GLU A 106 11.85 -11.23 -14.73
N PHE A 107 12.91 -10.96 -13.97
CA PHE A 107 14.28 -11.36 -14.25
C PHE A 107 14.49 -12.88 -14.19
N TYR A 108 13.87 -13.58 -13.23
CA TYR A 108 13.95 -15.04 -13.12
C TYR A 108 13.13 -15.71 -14.23
N LYS A 109 11.98 -15.13 -14.57
CA LYS A 109 11.13 -15.60 -15.67
C LYS A 109 11.82 -15.49 -17.04
N LYS A 110 12.42 -14.33 -17.34
CA LYS A 110 13.20 -14.12 -18.58
C LYS A 110 14.41 -15.07 -18.66
N ARG A 111 15.09 -15.36 -17.55
CA ARG A 111 16.20 -16.34 -17.54
C ARG A 111 15.75 -17.77 -17.75
N SER A 112 14.63 -18.19 -17.18
CA SER A 112 14.05 -19.50 -17.47
C SER A 112 13.61 -19.64 -18.93
N GLU A 113 13.05 -18.57 -19.52
CA GLU A 113 12.68 -18.52 -20.94
C GLU A 113 13.91 -18.57 -21.86
N GLN A 114 15.04 -17.99 -21.43
CA GLN A 114 16.32 -18.02 -22.13
C GLN A 114 17.11 -19.33 -21.92
N GLY A 115 16.57 -20.30 -21.17
CA GLY A 115 17.24 -21.59 -20.91
C GLY A 115 18.49 -21.50 -20.02
N ILE A 116 18.70 -20.37 -19.33
CA ILE A 116 19.83 -20.17 -18.41
C ILE A 116 19.40 -20.64 -17.02
N PRO A 117 20.13 -21.56 -16.36
CA PRO A 117 19.77 -22.04 -15.03
C PRO A 117 19.70 -20.86 -14.04
N THR A 118 18.57 -20.75 -13.36
CA THR A 118 18.23 -19.66 -12.43
C THR A 118 19.08 -19.64 -11.16
N LYS A 119 19.81 -20.72 -10.89
CA LYS A 119 20.79 -20.84 -9.83
C LYS A 119 22.16 -20.50 -10.42
N PRO A 120 22.96 -19.58 -9.84
CA PRO A 120 24.35 -19.47 -10.24
C PRO A 120 24.97 -20.84 -10.03
N ALA A 121 25.33 -21.52 -11.12
CA ALA A 121 26.22 -22.65 -11.04
C ALA A 121 27.51 -22.05 -10.49
N ILE A 122 27.77 -22.25 -9.20
CA ILE A 122 29.10 -22.08 -8.65
C ILE A 122 29.92 -23.09 -9.46
N LYS A 123 30.58 -22.62 -10.52
CA LYS A 123 31.69 -23.35 -11.12
C LYS A 123 32.75 -23.35 -10.03
N VAL A 124 32.71 -24.37 -9.19
CA VAL A 124 33.86 -24.77 -8.40
C VAL A 124 34.87 -25.21 -9.45
N THR A 125 35.62 -24.25 -9.99
CA THR A 125 36.83 -24.55 -10.74
C THR A 125 37.72 -25.27 -9.74
N ASN A 126 37.77 -26.59 -9.86
CA ASN A 126 38.66 -27.40 -9.06
C ASN A 126 40.08 -26.85 -9.24
N ALA A 127 40.70 -26.42 -8.14
CA ALA A 127 42.08 -25.95 -8.08
C ALA A 127 43.12 -27.00 -8.56
N ALA A 128 42.69 -28.20 -8.92
CA ALA A 128 43.52 -29.21 -9.57
C ALA A 128 43.82 -28.89 -11.05
N ALA A 129 42.93 -28.17 -11.76
CA ALA A 129 43.10 -27.88 -13.19
C ALA A 129 44.17 -26.81 -13.49
N ILE A 130 44.52 -25.98 -12.51
CA ILE A 130 45.53 -24.91 -12.66
C ILE A 130 46.96 -25.42 -12.54
N ASN A 131 47.21 -26.57 -11.90
CA ASN A 131 48.56 -27.10 -11.70
C ASN A 131 49.06 -27.98 -12.88
N GLY A 132 48.17 -28.51 -13.71
CA GLY A 132 48.55 -29.37 -14.85
C GLY A 132 49.02 -28.61 -16.10
N VAL A 133 48.78 -27.30 -16.18
CA VAL A 133 49.13 -26.46 -17.36
C VAL A 133 50.52 -25.83 -17.22
N SER A 134 51.10 -25.76 -16.02
CA SER A 134 52.39 -25.10 -15.81
C SER A 134 53.62 -25.96 -16.16
N ASP A 135 53.48 -27.29 -16.26
CA ASP A 135 54.63 -28.19 -16.47
C ASP A 135 54.94 -28.50 -17.95
N ASN A 136 54.04 -28.18 -18.88
CA ASN A 136 54.22 -28.51 -20.31
C ASN A 136 54.86 -27.40 -21.16
N ASN A 137 55.28 -26.28 -20.57
CA ASN A 137 55.85 -25.13 -21.32
C ASN A 137 57.29 -24.78 -20.89
N LYS A 138 58.13 -25.78 -20.60
CA LYS A 138 59.54 -25.56 -20.25
C LYS A 138 60.56 -26.36 -21.07
N ASN A 139 60.14 -27.11 -22.09
CA ASN A 139 61.06 -27.86 -22.95
C ASN A 139 60.84 -27.48 -24.42
N GLY A 140 61.53 -26.42 -24.86
CA GLY A 140 61.62 -25.96 -26.24
C GLY A 140 62.94 -25.21 -26.43
#